data_AF-A0A556N664-F1
#
_entry.id   AF-A0A556N664-F1
#
_cell.length_a   1.000
_cell.length_b   1.000
_cell.length_c   1.000
_cell.angle_alpha   90.00
_cell.angle_beta   90.00
_cell.angle_gamma   90.00
#
_symmetry.space_group_name_H-M   'P 1'
#
loop_
_entity.id
_entity.type
_entity.pdbx_description
1 polymer ?
#
loop_
_entity_poly.entity_id
_entity_poly.type
_entity_poly.pdbx_seq_one_letter_code
_entity_poly.pdbx_strand_id
1 'polypeptide(L)'
;MESWRTEEAVDSLEISLKNRRSIALTVVCILTWVGCGIRFTLDLIAFNNVYLTKTFVDTDKYNGIWFLLNWFIFPVLCTVGAIFMFRLKRWGFWIYCLGQIPPVVFSVYTVVTITKNLGSGMFFGLLWNCLSIAFVVVYAVEMNKLSRKPVSTDF
;
A
#
# COMPACT_ATOMS: atom_id res chain seq x y z
N MET A 1 -48.57 -6.38 -12.68
CA MET A 1 -48.15 -7.39 -11.67
C MET A 1 -46.65 -7.70 -11.81
N GLU A 2 -45.79 -6.69 -12.03
CA GLU A 2 -44.34 -6.89 -12.29
C GLU A 2 -43.41 -6.12 -11.33
N SER A 3 -43.93 -5.32 -10.39
CA SER A 3 -43.08 -4.49 -9.50
C SER A 3 -42.28 -5.29 -8.47
N TRP A 4 -42.78 -6.44 -8.04
CA TRP A 4 -42.11 -7.29 -7.05
C TRP A 4 -40.84 -7.95 -7.59
N ARG A 5 -40.75 -8.20 -8.91
CA ARG A 5 -39.55 -8.79 -9.55
C ARG A 5 -38.39 -7.79 -9.62
N THR A 6 -38.69 -6.48 -9.71
CA THR A 6 -37.66 -5.43 -9.66
C THR A 6 -37.14 -5.21 -8.25
N GLU A 7 -37.97 -5.35 -7.21
CA GLU A 7 -37.55 -5.18 -5.82
C GLU A 7 -36.60 -6.30 -5.38
N GLU A 8 -36.90 -7.57 -5.68
CA GLU A 8 -36.00 -8.71 -5.39
C GLU A 8 -34.67 -8.64 -6.17
N ALA A 9 -34.71 -8.16 -7.41
CA ALA A 9 -33.51 -7.96 -8.22
C ALA A 9 -32.64 -6.82 -7.68
N VAL A 10 -33.25 -5.75 -7.16
CA VAL A 10 -32.54 -4.62 -6.54
C VAL A 10 -31.96 -5.02 -5.18
N ASP A 11 -32.72 -5.75 -4.35
CA ASP A 11 -32.27 -6.22 -3.03
C ASP A 11 -31.14 -7.26 -3.15
N SER A 12 -31.23 -8.19 -4.11
CA SER A 12 -30.15 -9.14 -4.39
C SER A 12 -28.88 -8.46 -4.96
N LEU A 13 -29.03 -7.37 -5.72
CA LEU A 13 -27.90 -6.52 -6.14
C LEU A 13 -27.30 -5.77 -4.94
N GLU A 14 -28.14 -5.29 -4.02
CA GLU A 14 -27.71 -4.51 -2.86
C GLU A 14 -26.97 -5.37 -1.83
N ILE A 15 -27.46 -6.60 -1.60
CA ILE A 15 -26.80 -7.61 -0.79
C ILE A 15 -25.48 -8.04 -1.45
N SER A 16 -25.45 -8.23 -2.77
CA SER A 16 -24.22 -8.56 -3.51
C SER A 16 -23.18 -7.43 -3.46
N LEU A 17 -23.61 -6.17 -3.55
CA LEU A 17 -22.75 -4.99 -3.45
C LEU A 17 -22.24 -4.78 -2.02
N LYS A 18 -23.10 -4.94 -1.00
CA LYS A 18 -22.73 -4.84 0.41
C LYS A 18 -21.70 -5.91 0.81
N ASN A 19 -21.85 -7.13 0.28
CA ASN A 19 -20.93 -8.24 0.54
C ASN A 19 -19.62 -8.12 -0.30
N ARG A 20 -19.69 -7.74 -1.59
CA ARG A 20 -18.50 -7.47 -2.42
C ARG A 20 -17.62 -6.34 -1.86
N ARG A 21 -18.23 -5.32 -1.26
CA ARG A 21 -17.55 -4.13 -0.76
C ARG A 21 -16.61 -4.42 0.42
N SER A 22 -16.98 -5.36 1.29
CA SER A 22 -16.08 -5.86 2.35
C SER A 22 -14.95 -6.69 1.77
N ILE A 23 -15.27 -7.57 0.81
CA ILE A 23 -14.32 -8.55 0.27
C ILE A 23 -13.22 -7.87 -0.54
N ALA A 24 -13.54 -6.90 -1.41
CA ALA A 24 -12.52 -6.22 -2.22
C ALA A 24 -11.52 -5.42 -1.36
N LEU A 25 -12.02 -4.70 -0.35
CA LEU A 25 -11.18 -3.99 0.63
C LEU A 25 -10.35 -4.96 1.47
N THR A 26 -10.91 -6.11 1.86
CA THR A 26 -10.21 -7.15 2.61
C THR A 26 -9.09 -7.77 1.78
N VAL A 27 -9.37 -8.10 0.51
CA VAL A 27 -8.38 -8.64 -0.43
C VAL A 27 -7.26 -7.64 -0.68
N VAL A 28 -7.58 -6.35 -0.88
CA VAL A 28 -6.58 -5.29 -1.03
C VAL A 28 -5.72 -5.16 0.22
N CYS A 29 -6.31 -5.21 1.43
CA CYS A 29 -5.53 -5.15 2.66
C CYS A 29 -4.63 -6.37 2.84
N ILE A 30 -5.11 -7.59 2.53
CA ILE A 30 -4.31 -8.81 2.57
C ILE A 30 -3.16 -8.74 1.56
N LEU A 31 -3.42 -8.28 0.32
CA LEU A 31 -2.38 -8.12 -0.70
C LEU A 31 -1.35 -7.08 -0.31
N THR A 32 -1.79 -5.97 0.28
CA THR A 32 -0.89 -4.92 0.78
C THR A 32 -0.04 -5.46 1.93
N TRP A 33 -0.66 -6.19 2.87
CA TRP A 33 0.05 -6.84 3.98
C TRP A 33 1.11 -7.83 3.48
N VAL A 34 0.76 -8.68 2.52
CA VAL A 34 1.70 -9.64 1.91
C VAL A 34 2.81 -8.91 1.16
N GLY A 35 2.49 -7.86 0.40
CA GLY A 35 3.48 -7.04 -0.30
C GLY A 35 4.47 -6.38 0.65
N CYS A 36 3.98 -5.73 1.72
CA CYS A 36 4.81 -5.14 2.76
C CYS A 36 5.64 -6.20 3.51
N GLY A 37 5.04 -7.35 3.82
CA GLY A 37 5.70 -8.46 4.49
C GLY A 37 6.85 -9.06 3.70
N ILE A 38 6.69 -9.24 2.39
CA ILE A 38 7.75 -9.70 1.49
C ILE A 38 8.90 -8.69 1.45
N ARG A 39 8.60 -7.39 1.34
CA ARG A 39 9.65 -6.36 1.35
C ARG A 39 10.42 -6.38 2.67
N PHE A 40 9.71 -6.46 3.79
CA PHE A 40 10.29 -6.51 5.12
C PHE A 40 11.18 -7.75 5.35
N THR A 41 10.77 -8.93 4.86
CA THR A 41 11.62 -10.14 4.97
C THR A 41 12.87 -10.05 4.10
N LEU A 42 12.77 -9.50 2.89
CA LEU A 42 13.94 -9.23 2.04
C LEU A 42 14.91 -8.26 2.73
N ASP A 43 14.38 -7.22 3.34
CA ASP A 43 15.16 -6.23 4.09
C ASP A 43 15.85 -6.87 5.31
N LEU A 44 15.19 -7.77 6.04
CA LEU A 44 15.81 -8.52 7.14
C LEU A 44 16.93 -9.48 6.67
N ILE A 45 16.73 -10.19 5.56
CA ILE A 45 17.75 -11.09 4.98
C ILE A 45 18.98 -10.27 4.53
N ALA A 46 18.75 -9.12 3.90
CA ALA A 46 19.81 -8.24 3.46
C ALA A 46 20.56 -7.60 4.65
N PHE A 47 19.88 -7.30 5.76
CA PHE A 47 20.51 -6.81 6.99
C PHE A 47 21.45 -7.84 7.63
N ASN A 48 21.08 -9.12 7.65
CA ASN A 48 21.90 -10.20 8.21
C ASN A 48 23.21 -10.41 7.41
N ASN A 49 23.25 -9.97 6.15
CA ASN A 49 24.47 -9.98 5.35
C ASN A 49 25.37 -8.78 5.72
N VAL A 50 26.24 -9.01 6.72
CA VAL A 50 27.21 -8.05 7.29
C VAL A 50 28.09 -7.35 6.23
N TYR A 51 28.29 -7.96 5.07
CA TYR A 51 29.09 -7.38 3.97
C TYR A 51 28.38 -6.24 3.23
N LEU A 52 27.06 -6.32 3.05
CA LEU A 52 26.29 -5.24 2.42
C LEU A 52 26.18 -4.06 3.39
N THR A 53 25.86 -4.32 4.65
CA THR A 53 25.65 -3.25 5.66
C THR A 53 26.92 -2.46 5.94
N LYS A 54 28.10 -3.10 6.01
CA LYS A 54 29.38 -2.38 6.19
C LYS A 54 29.70 -1.42 5.04
N THR A 55 29.44 -1.82 3.80
CA THR A 55 29.71 -0.97 2.62
C THR A 55 28.80 0.26 2.56
N PHE A 56 27.62 0.24 3.19
CA PHE A 56 26.69 1.37 3.23
C PHE A 56 26.84 2.25 4.48
N VAL A 57 27.31 1.71 5.61
CA VAL A 57 27.56 2.48 6.85
C VAL A 57 28.76 3.43 6.71
N ASP A 58 29.73 3.10 5.86
CA ASP A 58 30.87 3.99 5.56
C ASP A 58 30.52 5.14 4.58
N THR A 59 29.28 5.17 4.06
CA THR A 59 28.79 6.31 3.27
C THR A 59 28.40 7.47 4.21
N ASP A 60 28.69 8.71 3.83
CA ASP A 60 28.42 9.96 4.57
C ASP A 60 27.27 9.92 5.60
N LYS A 61 27.45 10.54 6.77
CA LYS A 61 26.48 10.56 7.90
C LYS A 61 25.01 10.82 7.50
N TYR A 62 24.78 11.62 6.46
CA TYR A 62 23.44 11.91 5.93
C TYR A 62 22.81 10.70 5.21
N ASN A 63 23.59 9.94 4.45
CA ASN A 63 23.12 8.78 3.70
C ASN A 63 22.81 7.59 4.62
N GLY A 64 23.58 7.41 5.69
CA GLY A 64 23.32 6.37 6.70
C GLY A 64 21.98 6.54 7.43
N ILE A 65 21.56 7.79 7.71
CA ILE A 65 20.28 8.06 8.40
C ILE A 65 19.07 7.80 7.49
N TRP A 66 19.15 8.19 6.22
CA TRP A 66 18.13 7.92 5.22
C TRP A 66 17.96 6.42 4.97
N PHE A 67 19.08 5.69 4.97
CA PHE A 67 19.09 4.24 4.85
C PHE A 67 18.36 3.58 6.03
N LEU A 68 18.66 3.96 7.27
CA LEU A 68 18.00 3.43 8.47
C LEU A 68 16.48 3.73 8.49
N LEU A 69 16.10 4.96 8.11
CA LEU A 69 14.70 5.35 7.98
C LEU A 69 13.97 4.48 6.94
N ASN A 70 14.59 4.23 5.80
CA ASN A 70 14.03 3.44 4.71
C ASN A 70 13.95 1.93 4.99
N TRP A 71 14.88 1.41 5.78
CA TRP A 71 14.97 -0.02 6.06
C TRP A 71 14.10 -0.46 7.24
N PHE A 72 13.85 0.42 8.21
CA PHE A 72 13.11 0.08 9.42
C PHE A 72 11.87 0.94 9.64
N ILE A 73 12.02 2.27 9.61
CA ILE A 73 10.95 3.17 10.04
C ILE A 73 9.81 3.20 9.01
N PHE A 74 10.10 3.35 7.72
CA PHE A 74 9.07 3.38 6.68
C PHE A 74 8.34 2.03 6.50
N PRO A 75 8.99 0.86 6.50
CA PRO A 75 8.30 -0.43 6.47
C PRO A 75 7.41 -0.66 7.69
N VAL A 76 7.84 -0.25 8.88
CA VAL A 76 7.01 -0.31 10.09
C VAL A 76 5.82 0.64 9.97
N LEU A 77 6.02 1.86 9.48
CA LEU A 77 4.93 2.82 9.28
C LEU A 77 3.92 2.30 8.24
N CYS A 78 4.41 1.66 7.18
CA CYS A 78 3.62 1.06 6.11
C CYS A 78 2.79 -0.14 6.60
N THR A 79 3.39 -1.04 7.38
CA THR A 79 2.68 -2.17 8.02
C THR A 79 1.66 -1.70 9.04
N VAL A 80 1.97 -0.69 9.86
CA VAL A 80 1.00 -0.05 10.76
C VAL A 80 -0.15 0.59 9.98
N GLY A 81 0.15 1.29 8.88
CA GLY A 81 -0.86 1.85 7.98
C GLY A 81 -1.79 0.78 7.41
N ALA A 82 -1.24 -0.35 6.97
CA ALA A 82 -1.99 -1.50 6.48
C ALA A 82 -2.88 -2.13 7.57
N ILE A 83 -2.40 -2.24 8.82
CA ILE A 83 -3.20 -2.71 9.96
C ILE A 83 -4.38 -1.76 10.23
N PHE A 84 -4.15 -0.45 10.18
CA PHE A 84 -5.22 0.53 10.36
C PHE A 84 -6.23 0.53 9.21
N MET A 85 -5.83 0.17 7.99
CA MET A 85 -6.74 -0.01 6.85
C MET A 85 -7.74 -1.15 7.09
N PHE A 86 -7.36 -2.22 7.81
CA PHE A 86 -8.31 -3.28 8.21
C PHE A 86 -9.43 -2.76 9.12
N ARG A 87 -9.23 -1.65 9.83
CA ARG A 87 -10.27 -1.03 10.65
C ARG A 87 -11.12 0.00 9.88
N LEU A 88 -10.97 0.10 8.55
CA LEU A 88 -11.73 1.01 7.67
C LEU A 88 -11.67 2.49 8.10
N LYS A 89 -10.68 2.89 8.91
CA LYS A 89 -10.52 4.27 9.35
C LYS A 89 -9.74 5.07 8.31
N ARG A 90 -10.26 6.25 7.93
CA ARG A 90 -9.60 7.22 7.03
C ARG A 90 -8.16 7.56 7.43
N TRP A 91 -7.81 7.45 8.71
CA TRP A 91 -6.47 7.69 9.23
C TRP A 91 -5.43 6.66 8.75
N GLY A 92 -5.82 5.39 8.54
CA GLY A 92 -4.91 4.35 8.06
C GLY A 92 -4.33 4.67 6.68
N PHE A 93 -5.13 5.29 5.82
CA PHE A 93 -4.71 5.74 4.49
C PHE A 93 -3.59 6.77 4.54
N TRP A 94 -3.72 7.79 5.40
CA TRP A 94 -2.71 8.84 5.52
C TRP A 94 -1.38 8.32 6.05
N ILE A 95 -1.44 7.42 7.04
CA ILE A 95 -0.25 6.78 7.61
C ILE A 95 0.44 5.90 6.56
N TYR A 96 -0.34 5.14 5.78
CA TYR A 96 0.18 4.32 4.69
C TYR A 96 0.86 5.17 3.61
N CYS A 97 0.22 6.25 3.16
CA CYS A 97 0.82 7.18 2.19
C CYS A 97 2.12 7.82 2.71
N LEU A 98 2.16 8.21 3.99
CA LEU A 98 3.39 8.71 4.62
C LEU A 98 4.50 7.66 4.69
N GLY A 99 4.14 6.38 4.83
CA GLY A 99 5.09 5.28 4.80
C GLY A 99 5.58 4.96 3.39
N GLN A 100 4.75 5.12 2.36
CA GLN A 100 5.06 4.73 0.98
C GLN A 100 5.77 5.82 0.17
N ILE A 101 5.35 7.08 0.32
CA ILE A 101 5.79 8.18 -0.56
C ILE A 101 7.30 8.43 -0.44
N PRO A 102 7.89 8.54 0.78
CA PRO A 102 9.33 8.79 0.89
C PRO A 102 10.20 7.66 0.31
N PRO A 103 9.93 6.36 0.56
CA PRO A 103 10.64 5.26 -0.11
C PRO A 103 10.51 5.29 -1.63
N VAL A 104 9.32 5.60 -2.16
CA VAL A 104 9.07 5.68 -3.61
C VAL A 104 9.90 6.81 -4.23
N VAL A 105 9.85 8.00 -3.63
CA VAL A 105 10.61 9.17 -4.11
C VAL A 105 12.12 8.91 -4.05
N PHE A 106 12.60 8.34 -2.95
CA PHE A 106 14.01 7.98 -2.78
C PHE A 106 14.45 6.90 -3.78
N SER A 107 13.60 5.90 -4.03
CA SER A 107 13.84 4.86 -5.03
C SER A 107 13.95 5.45 -6.44
N VAL A 108 13.06 6.36 -6.84
CA VAL A 108 13.15 7.03 -8.14
C VAL A 108 14.42 7.89 -8.24
N TYR A 109 14.73 8.65 -7.18
CA TYR A 109 15.93 9.50 -7.16
C TYR A 109 17.22 8.68 -7.31
N THR A 110 17.40 7.64 -6.50
CA THR A 110 18.57 6.76 -6.56
C THR A 110 18.70 6.07 -7.91
N VAL A 111 17.58 5.64 -8.50
CA VAL A 111 17.54 5.04 -9.83
C VAL A 111 17.99 6.02 -10.92
N VAL A 112 17.58 7.29 -10.85
CA VAL A 112 17.96 8.33 -11.82
C VAL A 112 19.43 8.76 -11.67
N THR A 113 19.96 8.79 -10.44
CA THR A 113 21.34 9.25 -10.18
C THR A 113 22.40 8.18 -10.37
N ILE A 114 22.12 6.93 -9.99
CA ILE A 114 23.12 5.85 -9.98
C ILE A 114 23.28 5.24 -11.37
N THR A 115 22.23 5.29 -12.21
CA THR A 115 22.14 4.36 -13.33
C THR A 115 21.97 5.07 -14.66
N LYS A 116 23.08 5.23 -15.40
CA LYS A 116 23.06 5.58 -16.82
C LYS A 116 22.62 4.41 -17.73
N ASN A 117 22.53 3.19 -17.20
CA ASN A 117 22.17 1.96 -17.94
C ASN A 117 20.95 1.27 -17.33
N LEU A 118 19.78 1.43 -17.94
CA LEU A 118 18.53 0.74 -17.56
C LEU A 118 18.72 -0.79 -17.50
N GLY A 119 19.04 -1.30 -16.31
CA GLY A 119 19.16 -2.73 -16.03
C GLY A 119 17.82 -3.35 -15.62
N SER A 120 17.71 -4.68 -15.71
CA SER A 120 16.51 -5.45 -15.36
C SER A 120 16.02 -5.22 -13.92
N GLY A 121 16.91 -4.95 -12.97
CA GLY A 121 16.56 -4.63 -11.59
C GLY A 121 15.76 -3.33 -11.41
N MET A 122 15.96 -2.33 -12.28
CA MET A 122 15.19 -1.07 -12.25
C MET A 122 13.75 -1.27 -12.71
N PHE A 123 13.53 -2.16 -13.70
CA PHE A 123 12.20 -2.46 -14.19
C PHE A 123 11.34 -3.04 -13.07
N PHE A 124 11.85 -4.02 -12.32
CA PHE A 124 11.12 -4.61 -11.20
C PHE A 124 10.91 -3.61 -10.04
N GLY A 125 11.87 -2.72 -9.78
CA GLY A 125 11.70 -1.66 -8.77
C GLY A 125 10.60 -0.65 -9.13
N LEU A 126 10.55 -0.18 -10.38
CA LEU A 126 9.49 0.71 -10.86
C LEU A 126 8.13 0.02 -10.89
N LEU A 127 8.08 -1.24 -11.30
CA LEU A 127 6.84 -2.03 -11.36
C LEU A 127 6.26 -2.24 -9.96
N TRP A 128 7.12 -2.43 -8.96
CA TRP A 128 6.73 -2.52 -7.55
C TRP A 128 6.12 -1.21 -7.03
N ASN A 129 6.69 -0.06 -7.42
CA ASN A 129 6.13 1.25 -7.08
C ASN A 129 4.76 1.48 -7.75
N CYS A 130 4.59 1.07 -9.01
CA CYS A 130 3.31 1.13 -9.71
C CYS A 130 2.23 0.31 -9.01
N LEU A 131 2.57 -0.90 -8.56
CA LEU A 131 1.67 -1.78 -7.83
C LEU A 131 1.19 -1.11 -6.53
N SER A 132 2.11 -0.47 -5.81
CA SER A 132 1.79 0.26 -4.60
C SER A 132 0.88 1.47 -4.83
N ILE A 133 1.10 2.23 -5.91
CA ILE A 133 0.25 3.38 -6.27
C ILE A 133 -1.14 2.89 -6.69
N ALA A 134 -1.23 1.80 -7.44
CA ALA A 134 -2.50 1.20 -7.84
C ALA A 134 -3.35 0.81 -6.61
N PHE A 135 -2.72 0.24 -5.58
CA PHE A 135 -3.41 -0.07 -4.32
C PHE A 135 -3.96 1.17 -3.61
N VAL A 136 -3.17 2.25 -3.56
CA VAL A 136 -3.61 3.53 -2.98
C VAL A 136 -4.83 4.08 -3.72
N VAL A 137 -4.81 4.06 -5.06
CA VAL A 137 -5.90 4.57 -5.90
C VAL A 137 -7.16 3.74 -5.72
N VAL A 138 -7.07 2.40 -5.78
CA VAL A 138 -8.23 1.51 -5.58
C VAL A 138 -8.84 1.71 -4.20
N TYR A 139 -8.02 1.80 -3.15
CA TYR A 139 -8.49 2.06 -1.79
C TYR A 139 -9.19 3.43 -1.67
N ALA A 140 -8.62 4.49 -2.25
CA ALA A 140 -9.20 5.82 -2.23
C ALA A 140 -10.56 5.88 -2.95
N VAL A 141 -10.69 5.20 -4.10
CA VAL A 141 -11.94 5.09 -4.84
C VAL A 141 -13.01 4.37 -4.01
N GLU A 142 -12.67 3.28 -3.35
CA GLU A 142 -13.62 2.55 -2.49
C GLU A 142 -14.07 3.37 -1.27
N MET A 143 -13.15 4.12 -0.65
CA MET A 143 -13.47 5.04 0.45
C MET A 143 -14.36 6.22 0.02
N ASN A 144 -14.19 6.73 -1.21
CA ASN A 144 -15.06 7.78 -1.75
C ASN A 144 -16.48 7.26 -2.01
N LYS A 145 -16.63 6.02 -2.48
CA LYS A 145 -17.95 5.38 -2.60
C LYS A 145 -18.62 5.21 -1.24
N LEU A 146 -17.85 4.92 -0.18
CA LEU A 146 -18.32 4.83 1.21
C LEU A 146 -18.84 6.17 1.75
N SER A 147 -18.16 7.27 1.43
CA SER A 147 -18.54 8.60 1.87
C SER A 147 -19.79 9.17 1.19
N ARG A 148 -20.17 8.68 0.01
CA ARG A 148 -21.28 9.23 -0.79
C ARG A 148 -22.62 8.52 -0.62
N LYS A 149 -22.68 7.37 0.05
CA LYS A 149 -23.98 6.77 0.40
C LYS A 149 -24.55 7.58 1.56
N PRO A 150 -25.66 8.32 1.40
CA PRO A 150 -26.35 8.89 2.55
C PRO A 150 -26.76 7.73 3.45
N VAL A 151 -26.54 7.88 4.75
CA VAL A 151 -27.23 7.06 5.75
C VAL A 151 -28.71 7.28 5.44
N SER A 152 -29.40 6.27 4.90
CA SER A 152 -30.85 6.29 4.88
C SER A 152 -31.27 6.27 6.34
N THR A 153 -31.52 7.45 6.88
CA THR A 153 -32.26 7.64 8.11
C THR A 153 -33.72 7.33 7.79
N ASP A 154 -34.00 6.06 7.56
CA ASP A 154 -35.38 5.56 7.57
C ASP A 154 -35.65 5.18 9.03
N PHE A 155 -36.15 6.15 9.79
CA PHE A 155 -36.86 5.97 11.05
C PHE A 155 -38.34 6.24 10.82
#